data_AF-A0A529VV98-F1
#
_entry.id   AF-A0A529VV98-F1
#
_cell.length_a   1.000
_cell.length_b   1.000
_cell.length_c   1.000
_cell.angle_alpha   90.00
_cell.angle_beta   90.00
_cell.angle_gamma   90.00
#
_symmetry.space_group_name_H-M   'P 1'
#
loop_
_entity.id
_entity.type
_entity.pdbx_description
1 polymer ?
#
loop_
_entity_poly.entity_id
_entity_poly.type
_entity_poly.pdbx_seq_one_letter_code
_entity_poly.pdbx_strand_id
1 'polypeptide(L)'
;MAEQSIAGAPGRAMAAEGDRSARARVVIALLCLALTLSVFLSLTSGASDASAVRVIRDWFTGAVPADAALAARDRLIVYDIRMPRVLLGVLIGAALAVCGAVMQGLFRNPLADPGLIGVSAGSSLGAVAIIVLGTTWLAPFTL
;
A
#
# COMPACT_ATOMS: atom_id res chain seq x y z
N MET A 1 72.56 -17.45 8.67
CA MET A 1 71.96 -18.49 9.54
C MET A 1 70.57 -17.99 9.90
N ALA A 2 69.56 -18.63 9.27
CA ALA A 2 68.13 -18.68 9.60
C ALA A 2 67.39 -17.34 9.86
N GLU A 3 66.58 -16.83 8.94
CA GLU A 3 65.18 -17.25 8.74
C GLU A 3 64.36 -17.22 10.04
N GLN A 4 63.85 -16.05 10.45
CA GLN A 4 62.71 -16.01 11.35
C GLN A 4 61.68 -14.97 10.93
N SER A 5 60.68 -15.51 10.25
CA SER A 5 59.27 -15.25 10.54
C SER A 5 58.68 -13.98 9.93
N ILE A 6 58.48 -14.07 8.60
CA ILE A 6 57.27 -13.58 7.96
C ILE A 6 56.08 -14.35 8.57
N ALA A 7 55.66 -13.95 9.77
CA ALA A 7 54.35 -14.33 10.29
C ALA A 7 53.43 -13.15 10.01
N GLY A 8 52.94 -13.11 8.76
CA GLY A 8 51.79 -12.29 8.41
C GLY A 8 50.70 -12.56 9.43
N ALA A 9 50.28 -11.53 10.14
CA ALA A 9 49.18 -11.63 11.09
C ALA A 9 48.01 -12.33 10.37
N PRO A 10 47.43 -13.40 10.94
CA PRO A 10 46.25 -14.01 10.35
C PRO A 10 45.22 -12.89 10.22
N GLY A 11 44.89 -12.58 8.96
CA GLY A 11 43.88 -11.60 8.64
C GLY A 11 42.69 -11.89 9.53
N ARG A 12 42.33 -10.94 10.40
CA ARG A 12 41.12 -11.03 11.19
C ARG A 12 40.03 -11.38 10.20
N ALA A 13 39.51 -12.60 10.32
CA ALA A 13 38.41 -13.08 9.52
C ALA A 13 37.35 -11.99 9.59
N MET A 14 37.17 -11.32 8.45
CA MET A 14 36.19 -10.27 8.25
C MET A 14 34.88 -10.90 8.71
N ALA A 15 34.41 -10.50 9.89
CA ALA A 15 33.26 -11.10 10.53
C ALA A 15 32.16 -11.14 9.47
N ALA A 16 31.76 -12.35 9.08
CA ALA A 16 30.82 -12.57 8.01
C ALA A 16 29.65 -11.60 8.20
N GLU A 17 29.49 -10.67 7.27
CA GLU A 17 28.37 -9.74 7.24
C GLU A 17 27.11 -10.59 7.35
N GLY A 18 26.49 -10.59 8.54
CA GLY A 18 25.40 -11.50 8.85
C GLY A 18 24.31 -11.32 7.81
N ASP A 19 23.98 -12.41 7.12
CA ASP A 19 23.06 -12.43 6.00
C ASP A 19 21.68 -11.88 6.41
N ARG A 20 21.45 -10.59 6.14
CA ARG A 20 20.19 -9.90 6.45
C ARG A 20 19.07 -10.33 5.51
N SER A 21 19.36 -11.14 4.47
CA SER A 21 18.36 -11.61 3.51
C SER A 21 17.28 -12.47 4.16
N ALA A 22 17.62 -13.27 5.17
CA ALA A 22 16.67 -14.06 5.93
C ALA A 22 15.68 -13.16 6.69
N ARG A 23 16.20 -12.11 7.35
CA ARG A 23 15.37 -11.13 8.06
C ARG A 23 14.49 -10.34 7.08
N ALA A 24 15.03 -9.91 5.95
CA ALA A 24 14.29 -9.21 4.92
C ALA A 24 13.13 -10.06 4.37
N ARG A 25 13.37 -11.34 4.07
CA ARG A 25 12.32 -12.27 3.63
C ARG A 25 11.22 -12.46 4.67
N VAL A 26 11.58 -12.62 5.95
CA VAL A 26 10.60 -12.71 7.04
C VAL A 26 9.78 -11.44 7.15
N VAL A 27 10.41 -10.26 7.11
CA VAL A 27 9.71 -8.97 7.15
C VAL A 27 8.75 -8.81 5.98
N ILE A 28 9.17 -9.15 4.75
CA ILE A 28 8.31 -9.10 3.56
C ILE A 28 7.12 -10.04 3.73
N ALA A 29 7.34 -11.28 4.17
CA ALA A 29 6.26 -12.24 4.41
C ALA A 29 5.25 -11.73 5.46
N LEU A 30 5.74 -11.14 6.55
CA LEU A 30 4.90 -10.52 7.58
C LEU A 30 4.11 -9.33 7.04
N LEU A 31 4.71 -8.47 6.21
CA LEU A 31 4.02 -7.35 5.58
C LEU A 31 2.95 -7.81 4.59
N CYS A 32 3.21 -8.84 3.79
CA CYS A 32 2.21 -9.45 2.91
C CYS A 32 1.03 -10.04 3.69
N LEU A 33 1.33 -10.72 4.80
CA LEU A 33 0.30 -11.25 5.70
C LEU A 33 -0.52 -10.12 6.32
N ALA A 34 0.14 -9.07 6.82
CA ALA A 34 -0.52 -7.90 7.39
C ALA A 34 -1.38 -7.17 6.36
N LEU A 35 -0.93 -7.02 5.11
CA LEU A 35 -1.70 -6.45 4.02
C LEU A 35 -2.96 -7.27 3.73
N THR A 36 -2.80 -8.60 3.64
CA THR A 36 -3.93 -9.52 3.40
C THR A 36 -4.96 -9.42 4.52
N LEU A 37 -4.50 -9.41 5.78
CA LEU A 37 -5.37 -9.26 6.94
C LEU A 37 -6.06 -7.89 6.95
N SER A 38 -5.34 -6.81 6.59
CA SER A 38 -5.90 -5.46 6.52
C SER A 38 -6.99 -5.35 5.43
N VAL A 39 -6.76 -5.94 4.25
CA VAL A 39 -7.76 -6.03 3.18
C VAL A 39 -9.00 -6.79 3.67
N PHE A 40 -8.80 -7.94 4.32
CA PHE A 40 -9.91 -8.72 4.86
C PHE A 40 -10.70 -7.94 5.91
N LEU A 41 -10.00 -7.33 6.88
CA LEU A 41 -10.61 -6.51 7.91
C LEU A 41 -11.37 -5.32 7.32
N SER A 42 -10.81 -4.64 6.32
CA SER A 42 -11.46 -3.51 5.65
C SER A 42 -12.72 -3.91 4.87
N LEU A 43 -12.73 -5.09 4.25
CA LEU A 43 -13.92 -5.62 3.61
C LEU A 43 -14.99 -6.01 4.63
N THR A 44 -14.59 -6.53 5.80
CA THR A 44 -15.53 -6.88 6.88
C THR A 44 -16.06 -5.65 7.63
N SER A 45 -15.24 -4.66 7.94
CA SER A 45 -15.62 -3.54 8.81
C SER A 45 -16.54 -2.55 8.09
N GLY A 46 -17.80 -2.47 8.51
CA GLY A 46 -18.67 -1.35 8.15
C GLY A 46 -20.07 -1.51 8.74
N ALA A 47 -20.96 -0.56 8.45
CA ALA A 47 -22.28 -0.39 9.10
C ALA A 47 -23.24 -1.61 9.06
N SER A 48 -22.84 -2.72 8.45
CA SER A 48 -23.59 -3.95 8.35
C SER A 48 -22.62 -5.14 8.46
N ASP A 49 -21.98 -5.33 9.61
CA ASP A 49 -21.02 -6.44 9.85
C ASP A 49 -21.62 -7.81 9.51
N ALA A 50 -22.92 -8.00 9.79
CA ALA A 50 -23.64 -9.23 9.47
C ALA A 50 -23.82 -9.48 7.95
N SER A 51 -23.70 -8.45 7.12
CA SER A 51 -23.90 -8.48 5.67
C SER A 51 -22.63 -8.89 4.93
N ALA A 52 -21.48 -8.34 5.33
CA ALA A 52 -20.18 -8.72 4.76
C ALA A 52 -19.81 -10.18 5.05
N VAL A 53 -20.07 -10.65 6.28
CA VAL A 53 -19.84 -12.06 6.66
C VAL A 53 -20.75 -13.01 5.87
N ARG A 54 -22.01 -12.61 5.61
CA ARG A 54 -22.92 -13.38 4.75
C ARG A 54 -22.42 -13.47 3.31
N VAL A 55 -21.99 -12.37 2.70
CA VAL A 55 -21.48 -12.38 1.32
C VAL A 55 -20.22 -13.25 1.18
N ILE A 56 -19.29 -13.17 2.14
CA ILE A 56 -18.08 -14.01 2.15
C ILE A 56 -18.45 -15.49 2.35
N ARG A 57 -19.34 -15.79 3.30
CA ARG A 57 -19.80 -17.15 3.55
C ARG A 57 -20.51 -17.72 2.32
N ASP A 58 -21.40 -16.96 1.69
CA ASP A 58 -22.15 -17.38 0.50
C ASP A 58 -21.20 -17.62 -0.70
N TRP A 59 -20.07 -16.89 -0.78
CA TRP A 59 -18.98 -17.16 -1.73
C TRP A 59 -18.30 -18.52 -1.47
N PHE A 60 -18.07 -18.87 -0.21
CA PHE A 60 -17.43 -20.12 0.18
C PHE A 60 -18.39 -21.33 0.15
N THR A 61 -19.66 -21.15 0.45
CA THR A 61 -20.64 -22.24 0.58
C THR A 61 -21.51 -22.43 -0.67
N GLY A 62 -21.49 -21.49 -1.62
CA GLY A 62 -22.36 -21.51 -2.80
C GLY A 62 -23.85 -21.44 -2.47
N ALA A 63 -24.21 -21.07 -1.24
CA ALA A 63 -25.58 -21.12 -0.75
C ALA A 63 -26.45 -20.03 -1.40
N VAL A 64 -27.65 -20.42 -1.84
CA VAL A 64 -28.67 -19.48 -2.34
C VAL A 64 -29.26 -18.73 -1.13
N PRO A 65 -29.23 -17.38 -1.12
CA PRO A 65 -29.76 -16.62 0.01
C PRO A 65 -31.28 -16.82 0.15
N ALA A 66 -31.75 -17.06 1.38
CA ALA A 66 -33.18 -17.16 1.69
C ALA A 66 -33.95 -15.85 1.42
N ASP A 67 -33.27 -14.71 1.53
CA ASP A 67 -33.81 -13.37 1.26
C ASP A 67 -33.03 -12.69 0.12
N ALA A 68 -33.47 -12.89 -1.12
CA ALA A 68 -32.77 -12.40 -2.32
C ALA A 68 -32.57 -10.87 -2.34
N ALA A 69 -33.50 -10.09 -1.80
CA ALA A 69 -33.43 -8.63 -1.79
C ALA A 69 -32.34 -8.08 -0.84
N LEU A 70 -32.21 -8.65 0.37
CA LEU A 70 -31.14 -8.27 1.30
C LEU A 70 -29.76 -8.66 0.75
N ALA A 71 -29.64 -9.87 0.18
CA ALA A 71 -28.40 -10.34 -0.41
C ALA A 71 -27.95 -9.51 -1.62
N ALA A 72 -28.89 -9.02 -2.45
CA ALA A 72 -28.57 -8.14 -3.57
C ALA A 72 -27.99 -6.79 -3.10
N ARG A 73 -28.61 -6.17 -2.08
CA ARG A 73 -28.12 -4.90 -1.49
C ARG A 73 -26.73 -5.08 -0.87
N ASP A 74 -26.51 -6.18 -0.16
CA ASP A 74 -25.21 -6.49 0.46
C ASP A 74 -24.10 -6.66 -0.57
N ARG A 75 -24.39 -7.36 -1.68
CA ARG A 75 -23.45 -7.50 -2.81
C ARG A 75 -23.10 -6.15 -3.43
N LEU A 76 -24.08 -5.28 -3.70
CA LEU A 76 -23.81 -3.94 -4.25
C LEU A 76 -22.88 -3.12 -3.34
N ILE A 77 -23.09 -3.15 -2.02
CA ILE A 77 -22.22 -2.42 -1.07
C ILE A 77 -20.79 -2.96 -1.13
N VAL A 78 -20.62 -4.29 -1.16
CA VAL A 78 -19.29 -4.90 -1.20
C VAL A 78 -18.58 -4.60 -2.53
N TYR A 79 -19.25 -4.81 -3.66
CA TYR A 79 -18.64 -4.69 -4.98
C TYR A 79 -18.52 -3.25 -5.49
N ASP A 80 -19.51 -2.39 -5.28
CA ASP A 80 -19.53 -1.04 -5.88
C ASP A 80 -18.99 0.04 -4.94
N ILE A 81 -18.93 -0.23 -3.63
CA ILE A 81 -18.51 0.77 -2.64
C ILE A 81 -17.19 0.34 -1.96
N ARG A 82 -17.13 -0.87 -1.41
CA ARG A 82 -15.99 -1.29 -0.58
C ARG A 82 -14.80 -1.74 -1.40
N MET A 83 -15.00 -2.69 -2.32
CA MET A 83 -13.95 -3.21 -3.22
C MET A 83 -13.15 -2.11 -3.93
N PRO A 84 -13.79 -1.14 -4.62
CA PRO A 84 -13.04 -0.07 -5.29
C PRO A 84 -12.27 0.81 -4.30
N ARG A 85 -12.82 1.06 -3.10
CA ARG A 85 -12.13 1.85 -2.07
C ARG A 85 -10.92 1.13 -1.49
N VAL A 86 -11.02 -0.19 -1.24
CA VAL A 86 -9.90 -1.01 -0.75
C VAL A 86 -8.80 -1.08 -1.80
N LEU A 87 -9.15 -1.34 -3.07
CA LEU A 87 -8.21 -1.35 -4.18
C LEU A 87 -7.49 -0.01 -4.31
N LEU A 88 -8.24 1.10 -4.27
CA LEU A 88 -7.67 2.44 -4.33
C LEU A 88 -6.71 2.69 -3.15
N GLY A 89 -7.07 2.27 -1.94
CA GLY A 89 -6.20 2.38 -0.75
C GLY A 89 -4.89 1.61 -0.90
N VAL A 90 -4.94 0.37 -1.41
CA VAL A 90 -3.74 -0.42 -1.69
C VAL A 90 -2.85 0.25 -2.73
N LEU A 91 -3.45 0.73 -3.83
CA LEU A 91 -2.70 1.40 -4.91
C LEU A 91 -2.05 2.70 -4.45
N ILE A 92 -2.78 3.54 -3.70
CA ILE A 92 -2.25 4.80 -3.16
C ILE A 92 -1.11 4.50 -2.17
N GLY A 93 -1.30 3.54 -1.26
CA GLY A 93 -0.27 3.14 -0.30
C GLY A 93 1.01 2.63 -0.99
N ALA A 94 0.87 1.80 -2.02
CA ALA A 94 2.00 1.32 -2.82
C ALA A 94 2.72 2.46 -3.55
N ALA A 95 1.97 3.37 -4.18
CA ALA A 95 2.55 4.52 -4.88
C ALA A 95 3.33 5.43 -3.92
N LEU A 96 2.79 5.73 -2.74
CA LEU A 96 3.46 6.53 -1.71
C LEU A 96 4.72 5.83 -1.17
N ALA A 97 4.66 4.53 -0.92
CA ALA A 97 5.81 3.76 -0.44
C ALA A 97 6.95 3.74 -1.47
N VAL A 98 6.63 3.50 -2.76
CA VAL A 98 7.63 3.51 -3.84
C VAL A 98 8.21 4.91 -4.01
N CYS A 99 7.36 5.95 -4.03
CA CYS A 99 7.82 7.33 -4.17
C CYS A 99 8.74 7.73 -3.01
N GLY A 100 8.38 7.38 -1.77
CA GLY A 100 9.23 7.59 -0.59
C GLY A 100 10.57 6.88 -0.69
N ALA A 101 10.59 5.59 -1.05
CA ALA A 101 11.83 4.83 -1.21
C ALA A 101 12.75 5.41 -2.31
N VAL A 102 12.17 5.84 -3.43
CA VAL A 102 12.90 6.50 -4.52
C VAL A 102 13.47 7.85 -4.07
N MET A 103 12.68 8.67 -3.39
CA MET A 103 13.13 9.99 -2.89
C MET A 103 14.25 9.83 -1.85
N GLN A 104 14.09 8.92 -0.89
CA GLN A 104 15.11 8.61 0.11
C GLN A 104 16.41 8.11 -0.56
N GLY A 105 16.32 7.28 -1.60
CA GLY A 105 17.47 6.81 -2.38
C GLY A 105 18.14 7.90 -3.21
N LEU A 106 17.36 8.76 -3.87
CA LEU A 106 17.85 9.86 -4.70
C LEU A 106 18.60 10.91 -3.89
N PHE A 107 18.02 11.36 -2.78
CA PHE A 107 18.64 12.36 -1.89
C PHE A 107 19.65 11.76 -0.92
N ARG A 108 19.74 10.42 -0.84
CA ARG A 108 20.52 9.70 0.18
C ARG A 108 20.23 10.24 1.59
N ASN A 109 18.99 10.65 1.82
CA ASN A 109 18.53 11.27 3.05
C ASN A 109 17.27 10.51 3.52
N PRO A 110 17.34 9.79 4.65
CA PRO A 110 16.20 9.03 5.15
C PRO A 110 15.02 9.91 5.57
N LEU A 111 15.22 11.23 5.70
CA LEU A 111 14.17 12.22 6.00
C LEU A 111 13.53 12.84 4.75
N ALA A 112 13.96 12.45 3.53
CA ALA A 112 13.36 12.96 2.31
C ALA A 112 11.93 12.43 2.14
N ASP A 113 10.97 13.36 1.99
CA ASP A 113 9.56 13.08 1.78
C ASP A 113 9.12 13.52 0.36
N PRO A 114 8.33 12.71 -0.36
CA PRO A 114 7.84 13.05 -1.70
C PRO A 114 6.97 14.31 -1.76
N GLY A 115 6.42 14.79 -0.64
CA GLY A 115 5.69 16.06 -0.59
C GLY A 115 6.57 17.30 -0.79
N LEU A 116 7.88 17.20 -0.61
CA LEU A 116 8.81 18.34 -0.66
C LEU A 116 9.01 18.94 -2.07
N ILE A 117 8.68 18.20 -3.12
CA ILE A 117 8.81 18.64 -4.52
C ILE A 117 7.60 19.46 -5.02
N GLY A 118 6.66 19.82 -4.14
CA GLY A 118 5.54 20.71 -4.46
C GLY A 118 4.34 20.03 -5.13
N VAL A 119 4.39 18.72 -5.36
CA VAL A 119 3.30 17.95 -6.00
C VAL A 119 2.00 18.04 -5.20
N SER A 120 2.05 17.92 -3.87
CA SER A 120 0.85 18.02 -3.00
C SER A 120 0.25 19.42 -2.98
N ALA A 121 1.09 20.47 -3.04
CA ALA A 121 0.62 21.86 -3.11
C ALA A 121 -0.05 22.12 -4.47
N GLY A 122 0.54 21.63 -5.57
CA GLY A 122 -0.03 21.73 -6.90
C GLY A 122 -1.37 20.97 -7.05
N SER A 123 -1.48 19.75 -6.51
CA SER A 123 -2.74 19.00 -6.55
C SER A 123 -3.84 19.67 -5.75
N SER A 124 -3.50 20.23 -4.58
CA SER A 124 -4.46 20.93 -3.72
C SER A 124 -4.95 22.22 -4.38
N LEU A 125 -4.05 23.00 -4.97
CA LEU A 125 -4.40 24.19 -5.74
C LEU A 125 -5.33 23.84 -6.91
N GLY A 126 -5.02 22.79 -7.68
CA GLY A 126 -5.86 22.35 -8.81
C GLY A 126 -7.25 21.88 -8.36
N ALA A 127 -7.33 21.10 -7.28
CA ALA A 127 -8.60 20.64 -6.72
C ALA A 127 -9.46 21.83 -6.25
N VAL A 128 -8.88 22.77 -5.48
CA VAL A 128 -9.58 23.96 -5.01
C VAL A 128 -10.00 24.85 -6.19
N ALA A 129 -9.13 25.03 -7.18
CA ALA A 129 -9.46 25.81 -8.37
C ALA A 129 -10.70 25.26 -9.08
N ILE A 130 -10.77 23.95 -9.33
CA ILE A 130 -11.93 23.34 -9.97
C ILE A 130 -13.18 23.41 -9.10
N ILE A 131 -13.06 23.22 -7.79
CA ILE A 131 -14.20 23.31 -6.86
C ILE A 131 -14.78 24.73 -6.81
N VAL A 132 -13.93 25.77 -6.82
CA VAL A 132 -14.34 27.16 -6.65
C VAL A 132 -14.72 27.81 -7.99
N LEU A 133 -13.88 27.65 -9.03
CA LEU A 133 -14.08 28.27 -10.34
C LEU A 133 -15.05 27.45 -11.22
N GLY A 134 -15.23 26.16 -10.93
CA GLY A 134 -16.02 25.24 -11.75
C GLY A 134 -15.41 25.02 -13.14
N THR A 135 -16.20 24.44 -14.05
CA THR A 135 -15.83 24.28 -15.47
C THR A 135 -16.07 25.56 -16.28
N THR A 136 -16.69 26.59 -15.70
CA THR A 136 -17.07 27.84 -16.37
C THR A 136 -15.87 28.58 -16.96
N TRP A 137 -14.70 28.49 -16.34
CA TRP A 137 -13.47 29.07 -16.89
C TRP A 137 -12.89 28.32 -18.10
N LEU A 138 -13.26 27.04 -18.30
CA LEU A 138 -12.93 26.26 -19.49
C LEU A 138 -14.00 26.31 -20.58
N ALA A 139 -15.21 26.78 -20.28
CA ALA A 139 -16.30 26.96 -21.24
C ALA A 139 -15.93 27.68 -22.55
N PRO A 140 -15.08 28.74 -22.57
CA PRO A 140 -14.69 29.39 -23.83
C PRO A 140 -13.72 28.57 -24.71
N PHE A 141 -13.12 27.49 -24.20
CA PHE A 141 -12.21 26.61 -24.95
C PHE A 141 -12.86 25.29 -25.39
N THR A 142 -14.06 24.98 -24.88
CA THR A 142 -14.81 23.74 -25.18
C THR A 142 -16.01 23.97 -26.11
N LEU A 143 -16.05 25.11 -26.80
CA LEU A 143 -17.00 25.47 -27.87
C LEU A 143 -16.25 25.68 -29.19
#